data_AF-B9W579-F1
#
_entry.id   AF-B9W579-F1
#
_cell.length_a   1.000
_cell.length_b   1.000
_cell.length_c   1.000
_cell.angle_alpha   90.00
_cell.angle_beta   90.00
_cell.angle_gamma   90.00
#
_symmetry.space_group_name_H-M   'P 1'
#
loop_
_entity.id
_entity.type
_entity.pdbx_description
1 polymer ?
#
loop_
_entity_poly.entity_id
_entity_poly.type
_entity_poly.pdbx_seq_one_letter_code
_entity_poly.pdbx_strand_id
1 'polypeptide(L)'
;MALGLGPAAAAAYSPMFVLPTLNFTVNQVAAVCETLEESGDIERLGRFLWSLPVAHPNCSELNKNEAVLRARALVAFHTGSFRELYHILESHRFTKASHTKLQAMWLEAHYQEAEKLRGRPLGPVDKYRVRKKYPLPRTIWDGEQKTHCFKERTRSLLREWYLQDPYPNP
;
A
#
# COMPACT_ATOMS: atom_id res chain seq x y z
N MET A 1 67.43 -25.42 -12.71
CA MET A 1 66.00 -25.80 -12.61
C MET A 1 65.57 -25.65 -11.16
N ALA A 2 64.80 -24.62 -10.82
CA ALA A 2 64.00 -24.59 -9.59
C ALA A 2 62.92 -23.52 -9.77
N LEU A 3 61.67 -23.97 -9.66
CA LEU A 3 60.42 -23.34 -10.08
C LEU A 3 60.05 -22.14 -9.20
N GLY A 4 59.49 -21.10 -9.83
CA GLY A 4 58.84 -19.99 -9.13
C GLY A 4 57.49 -20.41 -8.54
N LEU A 5 57.25 -20.04 -7.28
CA LEU A 5 55.94 -20.10 -6.63
C LEU A 5 55.15 -18.84 -6.99
N GLY A 6 54.04 -19.02 -7.72
CA GLY A 6 52.99 -18.00 -7.84
C GLY A 6 52.15 -17.91 -6.56
N PRO A 7 51.55 -16.75 -6.25
CA PRO A 7 50.64 -16.62 -5.13
C PRO A 7 49.29 -17.27 -5.45
N ALA A 8 48.79 -18.06 -4.49
CA ALA A 8 47.52 -18.76 -4.56
C ALA A 8 46.35 -17.76 -4.59
N ALA A 9 45.47 -17.93 -5.58
CA ALA A 9 44.11 -17.42 -5.54
C ALA A 9 43.32 -18.25 -4.50
N ALA A 10 42.74 -17.59 -3.50
CA ALA A 10 41.77 -18.21 -2.60
C ALA A 10 40.62 -17.23 -2.32
N ALA A 11 39.55 -17.44 -3.09
CA ALA A 11 38.14 -17.27 -2.77
C ALA A 11 37.72 -16.07 -1.90
N ALA A 12 37.07 -15.11 -2.56
CA ALA A 12 36.12 -14.22 -1.91
C ALA A 12 35.03 -15.05 -1.21
N TYR A 13 35.10 -15.13 0.12
CA TYR A 13 33.99 -15.61 0.94
C TYR A 13 32.88 -14.56 0.90
N SER A 14 31.90 -14.74 0.00
CA SER A 14 30.61 -14.09 0.18
C SER A 14 29.98 -14.68 1.45
N PRO A 15 29.69 -13.88 2.49
CA PRO A 15 28.93 -14.40 3.61
C PRO A 15 27.53 -14.71 3.09
N MET A 16 27.21 -16.00 2.97
CA MET A 16 25.81 -16.40 2.86
C MET A 16 25.10 -15.86 4.10
N PHE A 17 24.21 -14.90 3.91
CA PHE A 17 23.31 -14.43 4.95
C PHE A 17 22.43 -15.62 5.35
N VAL A 18 22.83 -16.33 6.41
CA VAL A 18 21.99 -17.33 7.06
C VAL A 18 20.96 -16.55 7.86
N LEU A 19 19.83 -16.24 7.23
CA LEU A 19 18.68 -15.70 7.94
C LEU A 19 18.08 -16.84 8.79
N PRO A 20 17.87 -16.64 10.10
CA PRO A 20 17.23 -17.66 10.92
C PRO A 20 15.85 -17.97 10.34
N THR A 21 15.53 -19.26 10.18
CA THR A 21 14.19 -19.70 9.79
C THR A 21 13.19 -19.30 10.87
N LEU A 22 12.34 -18.33 10.55
CA LEU A 22 11.31 -17.83 11.44
C LEU A 22 10.05 -18.68 11.27
N ASN A 23 9.83 -19.62 12.18
CA ASN A 23 8.59 -20.42 12.24
C ASN A 23 7.43 -19.61 12.86
N PHE A 24 7.13 -18.44 12.30
CA PHE A 24 5.97 -17.65 12.74
C PHE A 24 4.69 -18.12 12.05
N THR A 25 3.58 -18.12 12.78
CA THR A 25 2.26 -18.31 12.17
C THR A 25 1.84 -17.06 11.39
N VAL A 26 0.94 -17.21 10.41
CA VAL A 26 0.39 -16.07 9.63
C VAL A 26 -0.15 -14.96 10.53
N ASN A 27 -0.77 -15.31 11.66
CA ASN A 27 -1.30 -14.36 12.63
C ASN A 27 -0.20 -13.64 13.42
N GLN A 28 0.90 -14.33 13.77
CA GLN A 28 2.05 -13.69 14.40
C GLN A 28 2.73 -12.71 13.44
N VAL A 29 2.88 -13.09 12.17
CA VAL A 29 3.40 -12.18 11.14
C VAL A 29 2.50 -10.95 10.98
N ALA A 30 1.18 -11.12 10.97
CA ALA A 30 0.24 -10.01 10.91
C ALA A 30 0.36 -9.06 12.11
N ALA A 31 0.46 -9.60 13.33
CA ALA A 31 0.65 -8.80 14.54
C ALA A 31 1.99 -8.05 14.55
N VAL A 32 3.07 -8.66 14.04
CA VAL A 32 4.37 -7.98 13.87
C VAL A 32 4.26 -6.85 12.84
N CYS A 33 3.58 -7.08 11.71
CA CYS A 33 3.33 -6.03 10.72
C CYS A 33 2.53 -4.86 11.30
N GLU A 34 1.50 -5.14 12.11
CA GLU A 34 0.70 -4.12 12.80
C GLU A 34 1.52 -3.28 13.77
N THR A 35 2.27 -3.93 14.67
CA THR A 35 3.11 -3.23 15.66
C THR A 35 4.21 -2.40 15.01
N LEU A 36 4.86 -2.92 13.97
CA LEU A 36 5.86 -2.17 13.21
C LEU A 36 5.24 -0.98 12.47
N GLU A 37 4.05 -1.15 11.89
CA GLU A 37 3.33 -0.06 11.24
C GLU A 37 2.90 1.04 12.23
N GLU A 38 2.45 0.68 13.44
CA GLU A 38 2.08 1.63 14.50
C GLU A 38 3.30 2.38 15.06
N SER A 39 4.43 1.68 15.19
CA SER A 39 5.69 2.27 15.63
C SER A 39 6.32 3.22 14.61
N GLY A 40 5.91 3.12 13.34
CA GLY A 40 6.48 3.91 12.24
C GLY A 40 7.87 3.43 11.79
N ASP A 41 8.33 2.25 12.20
CA ASP A 41 9.64 1.70 11.82
C ASP A 41 9.57 0.96 10.46
N ILE A 42 9.43 1.76 9.40
CA ILE A 42 9.14 1.26 8.05
C ILE A 42 10.35 0.57 7.43
N GLU A 43 11.57 0.96 7.81
CA GLU A 43 12.77 0.28 7.36
C GLU A 43 12.87 -1.15 7.92
N ARG A 44 12.58 -1.33 9.22
CA ARG A 44 12.52 -2.68 9.80
C ARG A 44 11.38 -3.49 9.20
N LEU A 45 10.23 -2.87 8.97
CA LEU A 45 9.10 -3.51 8.29
C LEU A 45 9.48 -4.00 6.88
N GLY A 46 10.19 -3.18 6.10
CA GLY A 46 10.68 -3.55 4.78
C GLY A 46 11.65 -4.73 4.80
N ARG A 47 12.64 -4.72 5.71
CA ARG A 47 13.58 -5.84 5.89
C ARG A 47 12.86 -7.12 6.31
N PHE A 48 11.90 -7.00 7.23
CA PHE A 48 11.08 -8.12 7.67
C PHE A 48 10.28 -8.71 6.52
N LEU A 49 9.54 -7.89 5.77
CA LEU A 49 8.74 -8.33 4.62
C LEU A 49 9.60 -8.98 3.51
N TRP A 50 10.81 -8.48 3.27
CA TRP A 50 11.76 -9.08 2.33
C TRP A 50 12.25 -10.46 2.78
N SER A 51 12.36 -10.70 4.10
CA SER A 51 12.80 -11.98 4.65
C SER A 51 11.71 -13.07 4.65
N LEU A 52 10.43 -12.69 4.57
CA LEU A 52 9.29 -13.63 4.65
C LEU A 52 9.25 -14.70 3.55
N PRO A 53 9.49 -14.40 2.25
CA PRO A 53 9.47 -15.41 1.19
C PRO A 53 10.59 -16.44 1.32
N VAL A 54 11.70 -16.08 1.95
CA VAL A 54 12.85 -16.95 2.18
C VAL A 54 12.64 -17.79 3.45
N ALA A 55 11.93 -17.26 4.43
CA ALA A 55 11.71 -17.89 5.73
C ALA A 55 10.46 -18.76 5.82
N HIS A 56 9.45 -18.59 4.96
CA HIS A 56 8.15 -19.24 5.15
C HIS A 56 7.57 -19.89 3.86
N PRO A 57 7.32 -21.23 3.84
CA PRO A 57 6.67 -21.91 2.72
C PRO A 57 5.21 -21.49 2.46
N ASN A 58 4.56 -20.80 3.41
CA ASN A 58 3.14 -20.40 3.29
C ASN A 58 2.96 -18.97 2.73
N CYS A 59 3.84 -18.53 1.84
CA CYS A 59 3.79 -17.20 1.22
C CYS A 59 2.41 -16.90 0.57
N SER A 60 1.73 -17.92 0.03
CA SER A 60 0.39 -17.78 -0.55
C SER A 60 -0.68 -17.35 0.46
N GLU A 61 -0.62 -17.82 1.71
CA GLU A 61 -1.56 -17.42 2.77
C GLU A 61 -1.24 -16.04 3.33
N LEU A 62 0.06 -15.74 3.46
CA LEU A 62 0.54 -14.40 3.84
C LEU A 62 0.03 -13.33 2.87
N ASN A 63 0.03 -13.63 1.58
CA ASN A 63 -0.45 -12.73 0.53
C ASN A 63 -1.97 -12.53 0.55
N LYS A 64 -2.73 -13.29 1.34
CA LYS A 64 -4.17 -13.11 1.53
C LYS A 64 -4.50 -12.30 2.78
N ASN A 65 -3.53 -12.13 3.68
CA ASN A 65 -3.76 -11.42 4.93
C ASN A 65 -3.69 -9.90 4.71
N GLU A 66 -4.76 -9.20 5.08
CA GLU A 66 -4.89 -7.76 4.93
C GLU A 66 -3.76 -6.98 5.61
N ALA A 67 -3.36 -7.38 6.82
CA ALA A 67 -2.31 -6.69 7.57
C ALA A 67 -0.97 -6.71 6.83
N VAL A 68 -0.64 -7.85 6.21
CA VAL A 68 0.60 -8.03 5.44
C VAL A 68 0.54 -7.23 4.15
N LEU A 69 -0.59 -7.25 3.44
CA LEU A 69 -0.79 -6.47 2.21
C LEU A 69 -0.69 -4.96 2.47
N ARG A 70 -1.31 -4.48 3.56
CA ARG A 70 -1.23 -3.08 3.98
C ARG A 70 0.21 -2.68 4.34
N ALA A 71 0.92 -3.52 5.09
CA ALA A 71 2.32 -3.30 5.41
C ALA A 71 3.20 -3.23 4.15
N ARG A 72 2.96 -4.10 3.16
CA ARG A 72 3.64 -4.03 1.86
C ARG A 72 3.32 -2.77 1.08
N ALA A 73 2.05 -2.37 1.03
CA ALA A 73 1.63 -1.12 0.42
C ALA A 73 2.35 0.08 1.07
N LEU A 74 2.45 0.10 2.40
CA LEU A 74 3.17 1.14 3.14
C LEU A 74 4.67 1.16 2.79
N VAL A 75 5.33 0.01 2.77
CA VAL A 75 6.75 -0.07 2.38
C VAL A 75 6.95 0.36 0.92
N ALA A 76 6.07 -0.04 0.01
CA ALA A 76 6.12 0.38 -1.39
C ALA A 76 5.94 1.91 -1.54
N PHE A 77 5.08 2.52 -0.73
CA PHE A 77 4.91 3.97 -0.68
C PHE A 77 6.20 4.68 -0.24
N HIS A 78 6.84 4.24 0.84
CA HIS A 78 8.05 4.86 1.37
C HIS A 78 9.31 4.62 0.52
N THR A 79 9.38 3.49 -0.17
CA THR A 79 10.48 3.18 -1.11
C THR A 79 10.31 3.88 -2.46
N GLY A 80 9.16 4.52 -2.71
CA GLY A 80 8.84 5.14 -4.00
C GLY A 80 8.48 4.15 -5.10
N SER A 81 8.20 2.88 -4.76
CA SER A 81 7.71 1.84 -5.67
C SER A 81 6.19 1.99 -5.88
N PHE A 82 5.77 3.09 -6.49
CA PHE A 82 4.34 3.40 -6.64
C PHE A 82 3.58 2.39 -7.51
N ARG A 83 4.25 1.78 -8.50
CA ARG A 83 3.64 0.73 -9.35
C ARG A 83 3.17 -0.47 -8.53
N GLU A 84 3.97 -0.90 -7.57
CA GLU A 84 3.63 -2.02 -6.69
C GLU A 84 2.50 -1.65 -5.73
N LEU A 85 2.55 -0.44 -5.17
CA LEU A 85 1.45 0.11 -4.36
C LEU A 85 0.12 0.05 -5.13
N TYR A 86 0.08 0.53 -6.37
CA TYR A 86 -1.15 0.52 -7.17
C TYR A 86 -1.62 -0.90 -7.44
N HIS A 87 -0.71 -1.81 -7.79
CA HIS A 87 -1.05 -3.21 -8.01
C HIS A 87 -1.66 -3.87 -6.77
N ILE A 88 -1.09 -3.65 -5.58
CA ILE A 88 -1.63 -4.20 -4.32
C ILE A 88 -3.03 -3.64 -4.04
N LEU A 89 -3.19 -2.33 -4.18
CA LEU A 89 -4.45 -1.66 -3.90
C LEU A 89 -5.55 -2.06 -4.89
N GLU A 90 -5.25 -2.31 -6.16
CA GLU A 90 -6.24 -2.71 -7.17
C GLU A 90 -6.58 -4.20 -7.14
N SER A 91 -5.67 -5.05 -6.66
CA SER A 91 -5.85 -6.51 -6.68
C SER A 91 -6.62 -7.05 -5.47
N HIS A 92 -6.50 -6.42 -4.30
CA HIS A 92 -7.06 -6.95 -3.05
C HIS A 92 -8.13 -6.04 -2.46
N ARG A 93 -9.16 -6.63 -1.85
CA ARG A 93 -10.19 -5.88 -1.12
C ARG A 93 -9.78 -5.71 0.34
N PHE A 94 -9.98 -4.51 0.85
CA PHE A 94 -9.60 -4.12 2.21
C PHE A 94 -10.85 -3.85 3.07
N THR A 95 -10.69 -3.91 4.39
CA THR A 95 -11.76 -3.56 5.33
C THR A 95 -11.92 -2.04 5.46
N LYS A 96 -13.11 -1.60 5.89
CA LYS A 96 -13.42 -0.15 6.00
C LYS A 96 -12.51 0.59 6.98
N ALA A 97 -11.93 -0.11 7.96
CA ALA A 97 -11.01 0.47 8.93
C ALA A 97 -9.69 0.92 8.27
N SER A 98 -9.19 0.16 7.29
CA SER A 98 -7.93 0.47 6.59
C SER A 98 -8.13 1.40 5.39
N HIS A 99 -9.35 1.50 4.83
CA HIS A 99 -9.67 2.33 3.66
C HIS A 99 -9.15 3.76 3.77
N THR A 100 -9.37 4.45 4.90
CA THR A 100 -8.93 5.85 5.09
C THR A 100 -7.42 5.99 4.89
N LYS A 101 -6.63 5.07 5.44
CA LYS A 101 -5.16 5.09 5.33
C LYS A 101 -4.71 4.78 3.91
N LEU A 102 -5.32 3.77 3.26
CA LEU A 102 -4.97 3.37 1.90
C LEU A 102 -5.36 4.44 0.86
N GLN A 103 -6.50 5.10 1.03
CA GLN A 103 -6.94 6.21 0.19
C GLN A 103 -5.98 7.40 0.28
N ALA A 104 -5.50 7.72 1.49
CA ALA A 104 -4.49 8.76 1.68
C ALA A 104 -3.20 8.42 0.93
N MET A 105 -2.67 7.19 1.10
CA MET A 105 -1.47 6.74 0.38
C MET A 105 -1.65 6.75 -1.14
N TRP A 106 -2.79 6.33 -1.67
CA TRP A 106 -3.07 6.36 -3.11
C TRP A 106 -2.98 7.79 -3.68
N LEU A 107 -3.65 8.73 -3.02
CA LEU A 107 -3.67 10.13 -3.46
C LEU A 107 -2.29 10.77 -3.32
N GLU A 108 -1.62 10.53 -2.20
CA GLU A 108 -0.31 11.09 -1.92
C GLU A 108 0.75 10.55 -2.89
N ALA A 109 0.71 9.26 -3.20
CA ALA A 109 1.60 8.65 -4.20
C ALA A 109 1.47 9.33 -5.56
N HIS A 110 0.24 9.52 -6.05
CA HIS A 110 0.02 10.22 -7.31
C HIS A 110 0.36 11.70 -7.27
N TYR A 111 0.24 12.35 -6.11
CA TYR A 111 0.74 13.71 -5.95
C TYR A 111 2.25 13.77 -6.04
N GLN A 112 2.97 12.88 -5.34
CA GLN A 112 4.41 12.82 -5.40
C GLN A 112 4.92 12.53 -6.82
N GLU A 113 4.29 11.61 -7.55
CA GLU A 113 4.61 11.37 -8.97
C GLU A 113 4.37 12.63 -9.82
N ALA A 114 3.24 13.30 -9.63
CA ALA A 114 2.91 14.51 -10.38
C ALA A 114 3.84 15.70 -10.03
N GLU A 115 4.24 15.83 -8.76
CA GLU A 115 5.18 16.86 -8.29
C GLU A 115 6.56 16.60 -8.87
N LYS A 116 7.02 15.35 -8.87
CA LYS A 116 8.29 14.93 -9.46
C LYS A 116 8.32 15.18 -10.97
N LEU A 117 7.24 14.89 -11.69
CA LEU A 117 7.13 15.15 -13.13
C LEU A 117 7.11 16.64 -13.47
N ARG A 118 6.53 17.48 -12.61
CA ARG A 118 6.44 18.93 -12.84
C ARG A 118 7.61 19.73 -12.28
N GLY A 119 8.39 19.17 -11.35
CA GLY A 119 9.52 19.85 -10.69
C GLY A 119 9.10 21.03 -9.80
N ARG A 120 7.83 21.11 -9.40
CA ARG A 120 7.29 22.18 -8.55
C ARG A 120 6.18 21.63 -7.64
N PRO A 121 5.92 22.26 -6.48
CA PRO A 121 4.84 21.83 -5.59
C PRO A 121 3.46 21.94 -6.28
N LEU A 122 2.59 20.97 -5.99
CA LEU A 122 1.28 20.89 -6.62
C LEU A 122 0.27 21.88 -6.00
N GLY A 123 -0.28 22.76 -6.83
CA GLY A 123 -1.36 23.66 -6.43
C GLY A 123 -2.72 22.95 -6.31
N PRO A 124 -3.75 23.59 -5.71
CA PRO A 124 -5.08 22.99 -5.55
C PRO A 124 -5.72 22.50 -6.85
N VAL A 125 -5.53 23.25 -7.95
CA VAL A 125 -6.05 22.90 -9.28
C VAL A 125 -5.38 21.65 -9.83
N ASP A 126 -4.06 21.52 -9.65
CA ASP A 126 -3.32 20.36 -10.11
C ASP A 126 -3.67 19.11 -9.28
N LYS A 127 -3.84 19.26 -7.96
CA LYS A 127 -4.36 18.18 -7.09
C LYS A 127 -5.76 17.71 -7.54
N TYR A 128 -6.64 18.64 -7.92
CA TYR A 128 -7.95 18.30 -8.50
C TYR A 128 -7.80 17.51 -9.82
N ARG A 129 -6.91 17.93 -10.72
CA ARG A 129 -6.64 17.21 -11.98
C ARG A 129 -6.14 15.80 -11.73
N VAL A 130 -5.25 15.61 -10.76
CA VAL A 130 -4.74 14.28 -10.38
C VAL A 130 -5.87 13.40 -9.85
N ARG A 131 -6.70 13.88 -8.92
CA ARG A 131 -7.87 13.15 -8.40
C ARG A 131 -8.86 12.74 -9.50
N LYS A 132 -9.07 13.62 -10.49
CA LYS A 132 -9.96 13.35 -11.61
C LYS A 132 -9.37 12.32 -12.58
N LYS A 133 -8.06 12.37 -12.80
CA LYS A 133 -7.34 11.46 -13.70
C LYS A 133 -7.21 10.06 -13.09
N TYR A 134 -6.99 9.99 -11.78
CA TYR A 134 -6.77 8.75 -11.04
C TYR A 134 -7.79 8.62 -9.90
N PRO A 135 -9.04 8.23 -10.22
CA PRO A 135 -10.06 8.01 -9.20
C PRO A 135 -9.67 6.85 -8.29
N LEU A 136 -10.22 6.85 -7.07
CA LEU A 136 -9.96 5.78 -6.10
C LEU A 136 -10.49 4.43 -6.61
N PRO A 137 -9.70 3.34 -6.51
CA PRO A 137 -10.14 2.03 -6.96
C PRO A 137 -11.23 1.46 -6.03
N ARG A 138 -12.14 0.67 -6.59
CA ARG A 138 -13.32 0.09 -5.89
C ARG A 138 -12.96 -0.86 -4.73
N THR A 139 -11.71 -1.29 -4.67
CA THR A 139 -11.13 -2.15 -3.63
C THR A 139 -10.93 -1.44 -2.29
N ILE A 140 -10.64 -0.14 -2.33
CA ILE A 140 -10.45 0.73 -1.17
C ILE A 140 -11.54 1.81 -1.08
N TRP A 141 -12.57 1.71 -1.92
CA TRP A 141 -13.66 2.66 -2.00
C TRP A 141 -14.99 1.93 -2.28
N ASP A 142 -15.92 1.98 -1.33
CA ASP A 142 -17.24 1.33 -1.40
C ASP A 142 -18.19 1.92 -2.48
N GLY A 143 -17.74 2.91 -3.25
CA GLY A 143 -18.55 3.57 -4.27
C GLY A 143 -19.45 4.68 -3.73
N GLU A 144 -19.52 4.90 -2.42
CA GLU A 144 -20.33 5.96 -1.83
C GLU A 144 -19.67 7.33 -2.05
N GLN A 145 -20.02 8.01 -3.14
CA GLN A 145 -19.60 9.39 -3.35
C GLN A 145 -20.22 10.29 -2.27
N LYS A 146 -19.41 10.79 -1.34
CA LYS A 146 -19.79 11.96 -0.52
C LYS A 146 -19.73 13.22 -1.39
N THR A 147 -20.76 13.46 -2.18
CA THR A 147 -21.00 14.79 -2.79
C THR A 147 -21.60 15.71 -1.72
N HIS A 148 -20.70 16.46 -1.07
CA HIS A 148 -20.82 17.68 -0.25
C HIS A 148 -21.96 17.88 0.78
N CYS A 149 -23.12 17.22 0.74
CA CYS A 149 -24.12 17.33 1.82
C CYS A 149 -24.72 15.98 2.25
N PHE A 150 -24.79 14.99 1.37
CA PHE A 150 -25.52 13.73 1.65
C PHE A 150 -24.82 12.49 1.09
N LYS A 151 -25.01 11.35 1.77
CA LYS A 151 -24.71 10.02 1.25
C LYS A 151 -25.56 9.74 0.01
N GLU A 152 -25.06 8.94 -0.93
CA GLU A 152 -25.78 8.64 -2.19
C GLU A 152 -27.15 8.01 -1.94
N ARG A 153 -27.28 7.13 -0.93
CA ARG A 153 -28.56 6.56 -0.50
C ARG A 153 -29.58 7.65 -0.11
N THR A 154 -29.16 8.64 0.66
CA THR A 154 -30.04 9.76 1.06
C THR A 154 -30.37 10.66 -0.12
N ARG A 155 -29.43 10.87 -1.04
CA ARG A 155 -29.69 11.65 -2.27
C ARG A 155 -30.69 10.95 -3.20
N SER A 156 -30.61 9.63 -3.34
CA SER A 156 -31.58 8.87 -4.15
C SER A 156 -32.97 8.94 -3.53
N LEU A 157 -33.09 8.81 -2.20
CA LEU A 157 -34.35 8.98 -1.49
C LEU A 157 -34.93 10.39 -1.70
N LEU A 158 -34.12 11.44 -1.55
CA LEU A 158 -34.55 12.83 -1.77
C LEU A 158 -34.96 13.10 -3.22
N ARG A 159 -34.29 12.48 -4.21
CA ARG A 159 -34.67 12.58 -5.63
C ARG A 159 -35.98 11.89 -5.93
N GLU A 160 -36.20 10.71 -5.37
CA GLU A 160 -37.45 9.96 -5.52
C GLU A 160 -38.61 10.72 -4.89
N TRP A 161 -38.41 11.29 -3.70
CA TRP A 161 -39.41 12.14 -3.03
C TRP A 161 -39.70 13.44 -3.80
N TYR A 162 -38.68 14.10 -4.36
CA TYR A 162 -38.86 15.32 -5.15
C TYR A 162 -39.72 15.10 -6.41
N LEU A 163 -39.65 13.91 -7.02
CA LEU A 163 -40.54 13.56 -8.14
C LEU A 163 -41.99 13.34 -7.71
N GLN A 164 -42.23 13.00 -6.45
CA GLN A 164 -43.56 12.82 -5.88
C GLN A 164 -44.17 14.14 -5.40
N ASP A 165 -43.37 14.98 -4.73
CA ASP A 165 -43.78 16.30 -4.28
C ASP A 165 -42.59 17.28 -4.32
N PRO A 166 -42.55 18.20 -5.31
CA PRO A 166 -41.47 19.16 -5.46
C PRO A 166 -41.42 20.21 -4.34
N TYR A 167 -42.51 20.41 -3.60
CA TYR A 167 -42.62 21.46 -2.57
C TYR A 167 -43.32 20.92 -1.32
N PRO A 168 -42.63 20.09 -0.52
CA PRO A 168 -43.19 19.59 0.73
C PRO A 168 -43.45 20.74 1.71
N ASN A 169 -44.64 20.74 2.33
CA ASN A 169 -44.97 21.68 3.40
C ASN A 169 -44.21 21.33 4.70
N PRO A 170 -43.78 22.34 5.49
CA PRO A 170 -42.97 22.17 6.70
C PRO A 170 -43.70 21.49 7.86
#